data_AF-A0A3B1C0Z6-F1
#
_entry.id   AF-A0A3B1C0Z6-F1
#
_cell.length_a   1.000
_cell.length_b   1.000
_cell.length_c   1.000
_cell.angle_alpha   90.00
_cell.angle_beta   90.00
_cell.angle_gamma   90.00
#
_symmetry.space_group_name_H-M   'P 1'
#
loop_
_entity.id
_entity.type
_entity.pdbx_description
1 polymer ?
#
loop_
_entity_poly.entity_id
_entity_poly.type
_entity_poly.pdbx_seq_one_letter_code
_entity_poly.pdbx_strand_id
1 'polypeptide(L)'
;MRENIKITSQTPCPGGFTHLRLAAEAIAATAKPGQWIIWGQRTLPIMRSDRQAGWIELLFTGEIPTKSDIEGPCGKPIILSDEHSRSLLVAHLTELPALIFFADRLRQRHNHSTLLLLQVDAQLPFKPAPCRIMVPGMPAGVIATLPLLAEWHIALRMASHQGLPGCFEGSVDELATQWLNKQSAADEIECLRLIDSNGVCFIKKQTTEP
;
A
#
# COMPACT_ATOMS: atom_id res chain seq x y z
N MET A 1 13.39 3.24 18.35
CA MET A 1 13.75 2.10 19.22
C MET A 1 14.67 1.19 18.42
N ARG A 2 15.74 0.65 19.02
CA ARG A 2 16.69 -0.23 18.31
C ARG A 2 16.49 -1.67 18.74
N GLU A 3 16.52 -2.60 17.79
CA GLU A 3 16.27 -4.02 18.01
C GLU A 3 17.17 -4.87 17.11
N ASN A 4 17.66 -6.01 17.62
CA ASN A 4 18.33 -7.01 16.80
C ASN A 4 17.29 -7.80 16.00
N ILE A 5 17.62 -8.14 14.76
CA ILE A 5 16.72 -8.84 13.87
C ILE A 5 17.31 -10.13 13.35
N LYS A 6 16.42 -10.98 12.84
CA LYS A 6 16.78 -12.16 12.04
C LYS A 6 15.95 -12.17 10.78
N ILE A 7 16.60 -12.33 9.62
CA ILE A 7 15.89 -12.59 8.37
C ILE A 7 15.31 -14.00 8.46
N THR A 8 13.98 -14.11 8.39
CA THR A 8 13.26 -15.40 8.45
C THR A 8 12.76 -15.83 7.08
N SER A 9 12.58 -14.89 6.14
CA SER A 9 12.28 -15.17 4.75
C SER A 9 12.88 -14.10 3.85
N GLN A 10 13.34 -14.53 2.68
CA GLN A 10 13.82 -13.66 1.61
C GLN A 10 13.35 -14.21 0.27
N THR A 11 12.62 -13.39 -0.48
CA THR A 11 12.11 -13.77 -1.80
C THR A 11 12.41 -12.66 -2.81
N PRO A 12 13.26 -12.93 -3.82
CA PRO A 12 13.41 -12.04 -4.95
C PRO A 12 12.10 -11.91 -5.73
N CYS A 13 11.77 -10.70 -6.14
CA CYS A 13 10.59 -10.35 -6.91
C CYS A 13 11.01 -9.72 -8.25
N PRO A 14 10.14 -9.72 -9.28
CA PRO A 14 10.41 -9.00 -10.51
C PRO A 14 10.65 -7.50 -10.28
N GLY A 15 11.28 -6.81 -11.22
CA GLY A 15 11.60 -5.38 -11.07
C GLY A 15 12.72 -5.06 -10.08
N GLY A 16 13.51 -6.06 -9.67
CA GLY A 16 14.61 -5.89 -8.71
C GLY A 16 14.15 -5.71 -7.26
N PHE A 17 12.86 -5.97 -6.98
CA PHE A 17 12.32 -5.94 -5.64
C PHE A 17 12.74 -7.19 -4.85
N THR A 18 12.79 -7.04 -3.54
CA THR A 18 12.96 -8.14 -2.59
C THR A 18 11.88 -8.02 -1.53
N HIS A 19 11.13 -9.11 -1.33
CA HIS A 19 10.25 -9.28 -0.19
C HIS A 19 11.03 -9.93 0.96
N LEU A 20 11.11 -9.27 2.10
CA LEU A 20 11.78 -9.77 3.31
C LEU A 20 10.80 -9.90 4.46
N ARG A 21 10.98 -10.95 5.26
CA ARG A 21 10.41 -11.05 6.61
C ARG A 21 11.52 -11.03 7.64
N LEU A 22 11.39 -10.13 8.61
CA LEU A 22 12.31 -10.00 9.74
C LEU A 22 11.59 -10.41 11.03
N ALA A 23 12.22 -11.24 11.85
CA ALA A 23 11.85 -11.37 13.26
C ALA A 23 12.32 -10.10 13.98
N ALA A 24 11.37 -9.34 14.52
CA ALA A 24 11.55 -8.03 15.16
C ALA A 24 10.36 -7.79 16.10
N GLU A 25 10.35 -8.45 17.25
CA GLU A 25 9.22 -8.53 18.17
C GLU A 25 8.80 -7.15 18.70
N ALA A 26 9.76 -6.34 19.14
CA ALA A 26 9.46 -5.03 19.73
C ALA A 26 8.91 -4.06 18.69
N ILE A 27 9.45 -4.10 17.46
CA ILE A 27 8.94 -3.30 16.35
C ILE A 27 7.58 -3.81 15.88
N ALA A 28 7.42 -5.11 15.67
CA ALA A 28 6.16 -5.72 15.25
C ALA A 28 5.01 -5.41 16.22
N ALA A 29 5.31 -5.34 17.51
CA ALA A 29 4.34 -5.05 18.56
C ALA A 29 3.70 -3.66 18.46
N THR A 30 4.38 -2.70 17.84
CA THR A 30 3.98 -1.28 17.82
C THR A 30 3.81 -0.70 16.41
N ALA A 31 4.27 -1.38 15.37
CA ALA A 31 4.23 -0.91 14.00
C ALA A 31 2.80 -0.68 13.48
N LYS A 32 2.61 0.49 12.88
CA LYS A 32 1.36 0.97 12.28
C LYS A 32 1.58 1.42 10.83
N PRO A 33 0.52 1.48 10.00
CA PRO A 33 0.60 1.96 8.63
C PRO A 33 1.29 3.33 8.50
N GLY A 34 2.09 3.49 7.44
CA GLY A 34 2.88 4.68 7.18
C GLY A 34 4.21 4.77 7.92
N GLN A 35 4.49 3.86 8.87
CA GLN A 35 5.76 3.83 9.58
C GLN A 35 6.83 3.06 8.80
N TRP A 36 8.09 3.35 9.11
CA TRP A 36 9.26 2.76 8.46
C TRP A 36 10.28 2.28 9.50
N ILE A 37 11.31 1.58 9.03
CA ILE A 37 12.51 1.29 9.81
C ILE A 37 13.72 1.98 9.19
N ILE A 38 14.77 2.15 9.98
CA ILE A 38 16.10 2.52 9.53
C ILE A 38 16.99 1.28 9.67
N TRP A 39 17.52 0.80 8.55
CA TRP A 39 18.44 -0.34 8.50
C TRP A 39 19.71 0.04 7.75
N GLY A 40 20.81 0.18 8.49
CA GLY A 40 22.04 0.76 7.92
C GLY A 40 21.82 2.24 7.57
N GLN A 41 21.91 2.57 6.28
CA GLN A 41 21.64 3.91 5.74
C GLN A 41 20.30 3.99 5.00
N ARG A 42 19.46 2.95 5.11
CA ARG A 42 18.22 2.83 4.36
C ARG A 42 17.01 3.13 5.24
N THR A 43 16.13 3.97 4.73
CA THR A 43 14.76 4.15 5.22
C THR A 43 13.87 3.17 4.45
N LEU A 44 13.27 2.21 5.15
CA LEU A 44 12.47 1.15 4.53
C LEU A 44 11.05 1.15 5.10
N PRO A 45 10.02 1.42 4.28
CA PRO A 45 8.62 1.33 4.72
C PRO A 45 8.30 -0.08 5.24
N ILE A 46 7.57 -0.14 6.35
CA ILE A 46 7.02 -1.41 6.84
C ILE A 46 5.83 -1.77 5.95
N MET A 47 5.86 -2.96 5.35
CA MET A 47 4.79 -3.45 4.50
C MET A 47 3.66 -4.08 5.31
N ARG A 48 4.02 -4.91 6.30
CA ARG A 48 3.08 -5.59 7.21
C ARG A 48 3.74 -5.84 8.55
N SER A 49 2.93 -6.02 9.59
CA SER A 49 3.42 -6.53 10.88
C SER A 49 2.44 -7.49 11.53
N ASP A 50 2.98 -8.50 12.20
CA ASP A 50 2.23 -9.40 13.06
C ASP A 50 2.74 -9.29 14.48
N ARG A 51 1.90 -8.73 15.35
CA ARG A 51 2.21 -8.54 16.76
C ARG A 51 2.35 -9.86 17.51
N GLN A 52 1.56 -10.87 17.17
CA GLN A 52 1.56 -12.14 17.91
C GLN A 52 2.74 -13.01 17.51
N ALA A 53 3.06 -13.04 16.21
CA ALA A 53 4.16 -13.82 15.67
C ALA A 53 5.51 -13.08 15.68
N GLY A 54 5.54 -11.79 16.04
CA GLY A 54 6.77 -11.03 16.28
C GLY A 54 7.57 -10.71 15.01
N TRP A 55 6.89 -10.52 13.87
CA TRP A 55 7.57 -10.23 12.61
C TRP A 55 7.04 -8.99 11.90
N ILE A 56 7.91 -8.40 11.07
CA ILE A 56 7.57 -7.39 10.08
C ILE A 56 7.95 -7.87 8.68
N GLU A 57 7.22 -7.41 7.68
CA GLU A 57 7.54 -7.61 6.26
C GLU A 57 7.94 -6.29 5.62
N LEU A 58 8.89 -6.36 4.68
CA LEU A 58 9.42 -5.26 3.90
C LEU A 58 9.38 -5.63 2.42
N LEU A 59 9.17 -4.65 1.56
CA LEU A 59 9.28 -4.79 0.11
C LEU A 59 10.03 -3.59 -0.44
N PHE A 60 11.21 -3.81 -1.03
CA PHE A 60 12.08 -2.73 -1.50
C PHE A 60 13.01 -3.22 -2.62
N THR A 61 13.60 -2.28 -3.37
CA THR A 61 14.59 -2.58 -4.41
C THR A 61 16.03 -2.37 -3.90
N GLY A 62 16.99 -3.07 -4.51
CA GLY A 62 18.41 -2.95 -4.19
C GLY A 62 18.87 -3.85 -3.05
N GLU A 63 20.09 -3.60 -2.54
CA GLU A 63 20.76 -4.53 -1.64
C GLU A 63 20.18 -4.55 -0.22
N ILE A 64 20.18 -5.75 0.37
CA ILE A 64 19.81 -5.98 1.76
C ILE A 64 20.96 -5.49 2.65
N PRO A 65 20.71 -4.59 3.62
CA PRO A 65 21.76 -4.18 4.55
C PRO A 65 22.29 -5.36 5.38
N THR A 66 23.58 -5.34 5.71
CA THR A 66 24.26 -6.43 6.43
C THR A 66 24.22 -6.31 7.96
N LYS A 67 23.70 -5.19 8.49
CA LYS A 67 23.62 -4.97 9.94
C LYS A 67 22.64 -5.96 10.58
N SER A 68 22.97 -6.43 11.78
CA SER A 68 22.10 -7.32 12.56
C SER A 68 21.03 -6.58 13.36
N ASP A 69 21.05 -5.25 13.37
CA ASP A 69 20.12 -4.40 14.09
C ASP A 69 19.43 -3.37 13.19
N ILE A 70 18.23 -2.97 13.59
CA ILE A 70 17.43 -1.93 12.94
C ILE A 70 16.90 -0.95 13.99
N GLU A 71 16.53 0.24 13.53
CA GLU A 71 15.79 1.21 14.33
C GLU A 71 14.36 1.36 13.79
N GLY A 72 13.37 1.29 14.66
CA GLY A 72 11.96 1.47 14.30
C GLY A 72 10.98 1.15 15.43
N PRO A 73 9.67 1.13 15.13
CA PRO A 73 9.11 1.80 13.97
C PRO A 73 9.30 3.32 14.11
N CYS A 74 9.69 3.96 13.02
CA CYS A 74 9.91 5.40 12.92
C CYS A 74 8.71 6.07 12.24
N GLY A 75 8.52 7.35 12.54
CA GLY A 75 7.49 8.16 11.90
C GLY A 75 6.16 8.20 12.60
N LYS A 76 5.34 9.17 12.17
CA LYS A 76 3.95 9.29 12.62
C LYS A 76 3.13 8.23 11.89
N PRO A 77 2.35 7.42 12.63
CA PRO A 77 1.43 6.51 11.99
C PRO A 77 0.40 7.31 11.22
N ILE A 78 -0.01 6.75 10.10
CA ILE A 78 -1.09 7.32 9.34
C ILE A 78 -2.38 6.65 9.78
N ILE A 79 -3.36 7.48 10.15
CA ILE A 79 -4.63 7.07 10.74
C ILE A 79 -5.73 7.49 9.77
N LEU A 80 -6.58 6.52 9.41
CA LEU A 80 -7.78 6.77 8.63
C LEU A 80 -8.87 7.31 9.53
N SER A 81 -9.72 8.18 9.01
CA SER A 81 -10.83 8.70 9.79
C SER A 81 -11.82 7.59 10.11
N ASP A 82 -12.33 7.58 11.35
CA ASP A 82 -13.47 6.74 11.73
C ASP A 82 -14.80 7.39 11.32
N GLU A 83 -14.78 8.64 10.83
CA GLU A 83 -15.97 9.42 10.46
C GLU A 83 -16.56 8.99 9.11
N HIS A 84 -15.75 8.39 8.23
CA HIS A 84 -16.18 7.98 6.89
C HIS A 84 -16.26 6.46 6.79
N SER A 85 -17.38 5.95 6.26
CA SER A 85 -17.56 4.52 5.98
C SER A 85 -16.90 4.08 4.66
N ARG A 86 -16.43 5.04 3.86
CA ARG A 86 -15.80 4.83 2.55
C ARG A 86 -14.50 5.59 2.44
N SER A 87 -13.49 4.96 1.87
CA SER A 87 -12.18 5.57 1.63
C SER A 87 -11.66 5.25 0.23
N LEU A 88 -11.00 6.23 -0.36
CA LEU A 88 -10.23 6.12 -1.59
C LEU A 88 -8.76 6.39 -1.25
N LEU A 89 -7.89 5.40 -1.42
CA LEU A 89 -6.45 5.60 -1.28
C LEU A 89 -5.80 5.55 -2.67
N VAL A 90 -5.06 6.60 -3.00
CA VAL A 90 -4.31 6.73 -4.25
C VAL A 90 -2.83 6.68 -3.95
N ALA A 91 -2.09 5.85 -4.70
CA ALA A 91 -0.66 5.64 -4.52
C ALA A 91 0.04 5.40 -5.87
N HIS A 92 1.37 5.48 -5.86
CA HIS A 92 2.25 4.97 -6.91
C HIS A 92 2.96 3.69 -6.42
N LEU A 93 3.65 3.02 -7.34
CA LEU A 93 4.38 1.79 -7.04
C LEU A 93 5.40 1.95 -5.90
N THR A 94 5.97 3.14 -5.71
CA THR A 94 6.89 3.47 -4.62
C THR A 94 6.23 3.39 -3.25
N GLU A 95 4.95 3.71 -3.14
CA GLU A 95 4.19 3.63 -1.88
C GLU A 95 3.51 2.27 -1.69
N LEU A 96 3.70 1.30 -2.59
CA LEU A 96 3.07 -0.02 -2.53
C LEU A 96 3.22 -0.71 -1.15
N PRO A 97 4.39 -0.71 -0.49
CA PRO A 97 4.50 -1.34 0.83
C PRO A 97 3.58 -0.70 1.86
N ALA A 98 3.54 0.64 1.90
CA ALA A 98 2.65 1.37 2.80
C ALA A 98 1.18 1.11 2.46
N LEU A 99 0.81 1.12 1.18
CA LEU A 99 -0.55 0.80 0.71
C LEU A 99 -1.00 -0.60 1.14
N ILE A 100 -0.12 -1.61 1.06
CA ILE A 100 -0.40 -2.96 1.56
C ILE A 100 -0.59 -2.94 3.08
N PHE A 101 0.20 -2.17 3.83
CA PHE A 101 0.03 -2.09 5.29
C PHE A 101 -1.32 -1.47 5.66
N PHE A 102 -1.76 -0.44 4.93
CA PHE A 102 -3.11 0.10 5.10
C PHE A 102 -4.16 -0.96 4.84
N ALA A 103 -4.07 -1.65 3.71
CA ALA A 103 -5.01 -2.70 3.36
C ALA A 103 -5.08 -3.81 4.43
N ASP A 104 -3.93 -4.21 4.98
CA ASP A 104 -3.82 -5.21 6.04
C ASP A 104 -4.47 -4.78 7.36
N ARG A 105 -4.48 -3.48 7.68
CA ARG A 105 -5.24 -2.94 8.82
C ARG A 105 -6.71 -2.74 8.51
N LEU A 106 -7.03 -2.28 7.30
CA LEU A 106 -8.39 -2.01 6.85
C LEU A 106 -9.25 -3.25 6.78
N ARG A 107 -8.69 -4.39 6.36
CA ARG A 107 -9.42 -5.67 6.36
C ARG A 107 -9.92 -6.10 7.74
N GLN A 108 -9.37 -5.52 8.82
CA GLN A 108 -9.82 -5.77 10.20
C GLN A 108 -10.97 -4.86 10.64
N ARG A 109 -11.32 -3.85 9.83
CA ARG A 109 -12.41 -2.90 10.13
C ARG A 109 -13.71 -3.41 9.53
N HIS A 110 -14.70 -3.62 10.37
CA HIS A 110 -16.06 -3.94 9.93
C HIS A 110 -16.76 -2.66 9.45
N ASN A 111 -17.67 -2.79 8.48
CA ASN A 111 -18.48 -1.69 7.92
C ASN A 111 -17.69 -0.55 7.25
N HIS A 112 -16.45 -0.81 6.82
CA HIS A 112 -15.63 0.14 6.08
C HIS A 112 -15.34 -0.40 4.67
N SER A 113 -15.58 0.40 3.65
CA SER A 113 -15.24 0.06 2.26
C SER A 113 -14.04 0.87 1.79
N THR A 114 -13.05 0.19 1.22
CA THR A 114 -11.85 0.84 0.70
C THR A 114 -11.64 0.48 -0.75
N LEU A 115 -11.52 1.52 -1.58
CA LEU A 115 -10.99 1.42 -2.93
C LEU A 115 -9.54 1.90 -2.91
N LEU A 116 -8.64 1.07 -3.45
CA LEU A 116 -7.25 1.39 -3.66
C LEU A 116 -7.03 1.65 -5.15
N LEU A 117 -6.30 2.71 -5.48
CA LEU A 117 -5.84 3.01 -6.83
C LEU A 117 -4.32 3.12 -6.83
N LEU A 118 -3.68 2.49 -7.82
CA LEU A 118 -2.22 2.43 -7.91
C LEU A 118 -1.74 2.80 -9.32
N GLN A 119 -0.86 3.79 -9.40
CA GLN A 119 -0.11 4.07 -10.63
C GLN A 119 1.02 3.03 -10.79
N VAL A 120 1.08 2.41 -11.97
CA VAL A 120 2.05 1.34 -12.29
C VAL A 120 2.75 1.61 -13.63
N ASP A 121 3.81 2.40 -13.59
CA ASP A 121 4.64 2.74 -14.76
C ASP A 121 6.05 2.13 -14.71
N ALA A 122 6.23 1.09 -13.91
CA ALA A 122 7.45 0.31 -13.81
C ALA A 122 7.13 -1.17 -13.63
N GLN A 123 8.15 -2.02 -13.74
CA GLN A 123 7.97 -3.45 -13.58
C GLN A 123 7.46 -3.78 -12.17
N LEU A 124 6.32 -4.48 -12.11
CA LEU A 124 5.65 -4.83 -10.86
C LEU A 124 6.40 -5.93 -10.09
N PRO A 125 6.43 -5.88 -8.75
CA PRO A 125 7.01 -6.94 -7.92
C PRO A 125 6.14 -8.21 -7.84
N PHE A 126 5.06 -8.26 -8.61
CA PHE A 126 4.10 -9.36 -8.63
C PHE A 126 3.50 -9.48 -10.03
N LYS A 127 2.83 -10.61 -10.30
CA LYS A 127 2.05 -10.79 -11.51
C LYS A 127 0.61 -10.30 -11.26
N PRO A 128 0.12 -9.28 -11.99
CA PRO A 128 -1.28 -8.89 -11.91
C PRO A 128 -2.23 -10.02 -12.24
N ALA A 129 -3.41 -9.99 -11.62
CA ALA A 129 -4.53 -10.88 -11.94
C ALA A 129 -5.82 -10.07 -12.13
N PRO A 130 -6.83 -10.61 -12.82
CA PRO A 130 -8.16 -10.00 -12.88
C PRO A 130 -8.86 -10.09 -11.52
N CYS A 131 -9.42 -8.96 -11.06
CA CYS A 131 -10.23 -8.86 -9.85
C CYS A 131 -11.72 -9.05 -10.17
N ARG A 132 -12.43 -9.84 -9.36
CA ARG A 132 -13.88 -10.06 -9.48
C ARG A 132 -14.72 -9.12 -8.61
N ILE A 133 -14.10 -8.35 -7.73
CA ILE A 133 -14.80 -7.40 -6.88
C ILE A 133 -15.37 -6.29 -7.77
N MET A 134 -16.69 -6.15 -7.79
CA MET A 134 -17.37 -5.10 -8.55
C MET A 134 -17.16 -3.76 -7.86
N VAL A 135 -16.74 -2.76 -8.64
CA VAL A 135 -16.57 -1.37 -8.17
C VAL A 135 -17.51 -0.50 -9.00
N PRO A 136 -18.68 -0.11 -8.46
CA PRO A 136 -19.62 0.74 -9.17
C PRO A 136 -18.97 2.05 -9.65
N GLY A 137 -19.24 2.43 -10.90
CA GLY A 137 -18.65 3.62 -11.52
C GLY A 137 -17.23 3.44 -12.07
N MET A 138 -16.59 2.27 -11.87
CA MET A 138 -15.27 1.98 -12.43
C MET A 138 -15.37 1.74 -13.96
N PRO A 139 -14.44 2.26 -14.78
CA PRO A 139 -14.45 2.02 -16.21
C PRO A 139 -14.36 0.52 -16.56
N ALA A 140 -15.04 0.14 -17.64
CA ALA A 140 -15.03 -1.24 -18.11
C ALA A 140 -13.61 -1.70 -18.46
N GLY A 141 -13.27 -2.94 -18.14
CA GLY A 141 -11.95 -3.50 -18.39
C GLY A 141 -10.88 -3.11 -17.36
N VAL A 142 -11.12 -2.11 -16.50
CA VAL A 142 -10.21 -1.77 -15.39
C VAL A 142 -10.44 -2.78 -14.26
N ILE A 143 -9.71 -3.90 -14.33
CA ILE A 143 -9.88 -5.06 -13.43
C ILE A 143 -8.55 -5.64 -12.93
N ALA A 144 -7.41 -5.14 -13.41
CA ALA A 144 -6.10 -5.61 -12.94
C ALA A 144 -5.92 -5.27 -11.46
N THR A 145 -5.39 -6.22 -10.71
CA THR A 145 -5.16 -6.06 -9.27
C THR A 145 -3.92 -6.79 -8.79
N LEU A 146 -3.53 -6.51 -7.55
CA LEU A 146 -2.59 -7.28 -6.76
C LEU A 146 -3.34 -8.47 -6.15
N PRO A 147 -3.02 -9.73 -6.51
CA PRO A 147 -3.78 -10.91 -6.07
C PRO A 147 -4.02 -10.97 -4.55
N LEU A 148 -3.01 -10.61 -3.75
CA LEU A 148 -3.09 -10.56 -2.28
C LEU A 148 -4.27 -9.72 -1.77
N LEU A 149 -4.55 -8.58 -2.42
CA LEU A 149 -5.63 -7.69 -1.99
C LEU A 149 -7.01 -8.22 -2.38
N ALA A 150 -7.10 -8.92 -3.51
CA ALA A 150 -8.33 -9.60 -3.89
C ALA A 150 -8.68 -10.74 -2.91
N GLU A 151 -7.67 -11.49 -2.45
CA GLU A 151 -7.85 -12.51 -1.40
C GLU A 151 -8.32 -11.90 -0.07
N TRP A 152 -7.88 -10.67 0.23
CA TRP A 152 -8.35 -9.91 1.39
C TRP A 152 -9.70 -9.21 1.16
N HIS A 153 -10.35 -9.44 0.02
CA HIS A 153 -11.60 -8.79 -0.37
C HIS A 153 -11.51 -7.25 -0.42
N ILE A 154 -10.34 -6.73 -0.75
CA ILE A 154 -10.09 -5.29 -0.93
C ILE A 154 -9.94 -4.99 -2.42
N ALA A 155 -10.73 -4.02 -2.89
CA ALA A 155 -10.67 -3.59 -4.28
C ALA A 155 -9.41 -2.73 -4.51
N LEU A 156 -8.51 -3.22 -5.36
CA LEU A 156 -7.45 -2.43 -5.99
C LEU A 156 -7.69 -2.33 -7.49
N ARG A 157 -7.50 -1.15 -8.06
CA ARG A 157 -7.36 -0.91 -9.51
C ARG A 157 -6.05 -0.22 -9.84
N MET A 158 -5.57 -0.49 -11.04
CA MET A 158 -4.28 0.02 -11.51
C MET A 158 -4.48 0.92 -12.73
N ALA A 159 -3.68 1.98 -12.79
CA ALA A 159 -3.55 2.87 -13.95
C ALA A 159 -2.12 2.81 -14.47
N SER A 160 -1.95 2.86 -15.79
CA SER A 160 -0.64 2.75 -16.44
C SER A 160 -0.63 3.49 -17.77
N HIS A 161 0.50 4.10 -18.10
CA HIS A 161 0.78 4.65 -19.43
C HIS A 161 1.35 3.61 -20.40
N GLN A 162 1.58 2.37 -19.95
CA GLN A 162 2.27 1.32 -20.72
C GLN A 162 1.32 0.31 -21.39
N GLY A 163 0.01 0.56 -21.37
CA GLY A 163 -0.98 -0.35 -21.99
C GLY A 163 -1.04 -1.73 -21.32
N LEU A 164 -0.82 -1.81 -20.01
CA LEU A 164 -0.85 -3.07 -19.27
C LEU A 164 -2.28 -3.66 -19.23
N PRO A 165 -2.47 -4.96 -19.54
CA PRO A 165 -3.79 -5.57 -19.58
C PRO A 165 -4.59 -5.39 -18.29
N GLY A 166 -5.82 -4.91 -18.44
CA GLY A 166 -6.74 -4.68 -17.32
C GLY A 166 -6.44 -3.44 -16.47
N CYS A 167 -5.42 -2.64 -16.82
CA CYS A 167 -5.18 -1.34 -16.21
C CYS A 167 -5.99 -0.26 -16.94
N PHE A 168 -6.26 0.86 -16.26
CA PHE A 168 -6.70 2.09 -16.90
C PHE A 168 -5.55 2.68 -17.73
N GLU A 169 -5.81 3.05 -18.97
CA GLU A 169 -4.83 3.75 -19.81
C GLU A 169 -4.81 5.24 -19.45
N GLY A 170 -3.74 5.67 -18.78
CA GLY A 170 -3.56 7.03 -18.29
C GLY A 170 -3.05 7.08 -16.86
N SER A 171 -3.30 8.21 -16.20
CA SER A 171 -2.90 8.46 -14.82
C SER A 171 -3.93 7.95 -13.81
N VAL A 172 -3.44 7.62 -12.62
CA VAL A 172 -4.26 7.21 -11.47
C VAL A 172 -5.15 8.36 -10.99
N ASP A 173 -4.74 9.61 -11.28
CA ASP A 173 -5.48 10.83 -10.95
C ASP A 173 -6.70 11.00 -11.86
N GLU A 174 -6.54 10.73 -13.15
CA GLU A 174 -7.65 10.68 -14.11
C GLU A 174 -8.63 9.55 -13.75
N LEU A 175 -8.12 8.37 -13.40
CA LEU A 175 -8.94 7.24 -12.95
C LEU A 175 -9.72 7.60 -11.68
N ALA A 176 -9.05 8.19 -10.69
CA ALA A 176 -9.68 8.65 -9.44
C ALA A 176 -10.80 9.65 -9.72
N THR A 177 -10.51 10.67 -10.54
CA THR A 177 -11.46 11.71 -10.94
C THR A 177 -12.67 11.10 -11.66
N GLN A 178 -12.43 10.20 -12.62
CA GLN A 178 -13.49 9.54 -13.36
C GLN A 178 -14.39 8.70 -12.45
N TRP A 179 -13.81 7.97 -11.49
CA TRP A 179 -14.58 7.18 -10.54
C TRP A 179 -15.37 8.05 -9.56
N LEU A 180 -14.76 9.11 -9.02
CA LEU A 180 -15.39 10.06 -8.10
C LEU A 180 -16.59 10.76 -8.76
N ASN A 181 -16.47 11.17 -10.03
CA ASN A 181 -17.55 11.77 -10.81
C ASN A 181 -18.75 10.83 -11.06
N LYS A 182 -18.63 9.54 -10.74
CA LYS A 182 -19.72 8.56 -10.81
C LYS A 182 -20.33 8.23 -9.45
N GLN A 183 -19.80 8.78 -8.37
CA GLN A 183 -20.36 8.62 -7.03
C GLN A 183 -21.45 9.66 -6.78
N SER A 184 -22.35 9.36 -5.85
CA SER A 184 -23.38 10.31 -5.43
C SER A 184 -22.81 11.31 -4.42
N ALA A 185 -23.40 12.51 -4.34
CA ALA A 185 -22.98 13.50 -3.34
C ALA A 185 -23.23 13.05 -1.88
N ALA A 186 -24.08 12.04 -1.67
CA ALA A 186 -24.30 11.42 -0.36
C ALA A 186 -23.17 10.44 0.03
N ASP A 187 -22.29 10.10 -0.90
CA ASP A 187 -21.15 9.25 -0.64
C ASP A 187 -20.01 10.07 -0.03
N GLU A 188 -20.02 10.19 1.31
CA GLU A 188 -18.91 10.77 2.05
C GLU A 188 -17.68 9.85 1.96
N ILE A 189 -16.81 10.13 0.97
CA ILE A 189 -15.62 9.34 0.68
C ILE A 189 -14.38 10.11 1.14
N GLU A 190 -13.64 9.53 2.09
CA GLU A 190 -12.33 10.08 2.47
C GLU A 190 -11.30 9.81 1.36
N CYS A 191 -10.83 10.88 0.70
CA CYS A 191 -9.83 10.77 -0.37
C CYS A 191 -8.42 11.08 0.15
N LEU A 192 -7.54 10.08 0.04
CA LEU A 192 -6.22 10.09 0.62
C LEU A 192 -5.17 9.73 -0.43
N ARG A 193 -4.12 10.55 -0.52
CA ARG A 193 -2.96 10.26 -1.36
C ARG A 193 -1.77 9.89 -0.52
N LEU A 194 -1.18 8.73 -0.79
CA LEU A 194 0.13 8.35 -0.28
C LEU A 194 1.22 9.04 -1.08
N ILE A 195 2.19 9.61 -0.38
CA ILE A 195 3.34 10.29 -0.96
C ILE A 195 4.60 9.72 -0.32
N ASP A 196 5.49 9.13 -1.11
CA ASP A 196 6.84 8.82 -0.66
C ASP A 196 7.76 10.03 -0.79
N SER A 197 8.54 10.29 0.26
CA SER A 197 9.64 11.24 0.27
C SER A 197 10.87 10.57 0.89
N ASN A 198 11.70 9.96 0.05
CA ASN A 198 12.92 9.24 0.44
C ASN A 198 12.65 8.04 1.38
N GLY A 199 11.67 7.20 1.02
CA GLY A 199 11.29 6.02 1.81
C GLY A 199 10.38 6.33 3.00
N VAL A 200 9.90 7.57 3.09
CA VAL A 200 8.97 8.03 4.11
C VAL A 200 7.61 8.29 3.48
N CYS A 201 6.60 7.55 3.92
CA CYS A 201 5.23 7.69 3.43
C CYS A 201 4.42 8.66 4.30
N PHE A 202 3.72 9.59 3.67
CA PHE A 202 2.74 10.48 4.31
C PHE A 202 1.39 10.48 3.58
N ILE A 203 0.35 10.98 4.24
CA ILE A 203 -0.95 11.26 3.61
C ILE A 203 -1.09 12.74 3.26
N LYS A 204 -1.63 12.99 2.07
CA LYS A 204 -2.25 14.27 1.71
C LYS A 204 -3.75 14.03 1.47
N LYS A 205 -4.61 14.77 2.18
CA LYS A 205 -6.05 14.80 1.87
C LYS A 205 -6.23 15.47 0.52
N GLN A 206 -6.91 14.81 -0.42
CA GLN A 206 -7.35 15.47 -1.63
C GLN A 206 -8.63 16.22 -1.29
N THR A 207 -8.58 17.55 -1.33
CA THR A 207 -9.79 18.37 -1.30
C THR A 207 -10.52 18.14 -2.61
N THR A 208 -11.74 17.63 -2.52
CA THR A 208 -12.72 17.66 -3.60
C THR A 208 -13.29 19.07 -3.69
N GLU A 209 -12.49 20.04 -4.13
CA GLU A 209 -13.01 21.31 -4.60
C GLU A 209 -12.83 21.39 -6.13
N PRO A 210 -13.85 21.85 -6.86
CA PRO A 210 -13.87 21.92 -8.33
C PRO A 210 -12.86 22.91 -8.91
#